data_AF-A0A834N911-F1
#
_entry.id   AF-A0A834N911-F1
#
_cell.length_a   1.000
_cell.length_b   1.000
_cell.length_c   1.000
_cell.angle_alpha   90.00
_cell.angle_beta   90.00
_cell.angle_gamma   90.00
#
_symmetry.space_group_name_H-M   'P 1'
#
loop_
_entity.id
_entity.type
_entity.pdbx_description
1 polymer ?
#
loop_
_entity_poly.entity_id
_entity_poly.type
_entity_poly.pdbx_seq_one_letter_code
_entity_poly.pdbx_strand_id
1 'polypeptide(L)'
;MPQNRRRTPLSAFDSDVRSVTENCQRSEAHHAVDRDIEDRKDETSRMMLTTMLHSQLLKFIRSDVSKFMYFGSSNLHTSSLLNIKGLSRRRSDKSCDPPKIAIILSGCGYLDGSEISECISTTIHISEKGMIPVFFAPDADICEVIDHYTKEPDNSCSQRNALVESARLARSCIQPLCDCEACNFGALIIPGGFGAVRTLSDFATKGCDCTVIPDLEKLIQDFSCEKKPIGTICIAGVLVARVLEGVKVTLGKDCKYNCN
;
A
#
# COMPACT_ATOMS: atom_id res chain seq x y z
N MET A 1 13.75 33.08 33.92
CA MET A 1 12.32 33.11 34.33
C MET A 1 11.48 33.34 33.07
N PRO A 2 10.47 32.50 32.79
CA PRO A 2 10.26 31.98 31.44
C PRO A 2 9.23 32.76 30.62
N GLN A 3 9.47 32.85 29.31
CA GLN A 3 8.47 33.30 28.33
C GLN A 3 7.90 32.09 27.58
N ASN A 4 6.69 31.71 28.02
CA ASN A 4 5.52 31.40 27.21
C ASN A 4 5.75 30.73 25.83
N ARG A 5 5.85 29.39 25.79
CA ARG A 5 5.61 28.62 24.56
C ARG A 5 4.10 28.60 24.28
N ARG A 6 3.67 29.31 23.24
CA ARG A 6 2.31 29.23 22.71
C ARG A 6 2.04 27.79 22.29
N ARG A 7 1.09 27.15 22.98
CA ARG A 7 0.44 25.91 22.54
C ARG A 7 -0.30 26.20 21.23
N THR A 8 0.00 25.46 20.17
CA THR A 8 -0.92 25.34 19.04
C THR A 8 -2.08 24.46 19.48
N PRO A 9 -3.35 24.89 19.31
CA PRO A 9 -4.49 24.15 19.84
C PRO A 9 -4.77 22.90 19.01
N LEU A 10 -5.10 21.79 19.68
CA LEU A 10 -5.58 20.52 19.11
C LEU A 10 -6.75 20.70 18.12
N SER A 11 -7.46 21.82 18.20
CA SER A 11 -8.69 22.08 17.44
C SER A 11 -8.52 22.19 15.92
N ALA A 12 -7.32 22.50 15.42
CA ALA A 12 -7.06 22.61 13.98
C ALA A 12 -6.79 21.24 13.33
N PHE A 13 -6.21 20.29 14.08
CA PHE A 13 -6.04 18.93 13.59
C PHE A 13 -7.39 18.19 13.59
N ASP A 14 -8.22 18.44 14.61
CA ASP A 14 -9.58 17.92 14.67
C ASP A 14 -10.48 18.42 13.52
N SER A 15 -10.31 19.66 13.04
CA SER A 15 -11.11 20.17 11.91
C SER A 15 -10.73 19.51 10.59
N ASP A 16 -9.44 19.30 10.35
CA ASP A 16 -8.92 18.72 9.12
C ASP A 16 -9.29 17.23 9.06
N VAL A 17 -9.15 16.51 10.17
CA VAL A 17 -9.56 15.10 10.30
C VAL A 17 -11.08 14.94 10.19
N ARG A 18 -11.88 15.82 10.80
CA ARG A 18 -13.36 15.80 10.65
C ARG A 18 -13.81 16.06 9.22
N SER A 19 -13.13 16.94 8.48
CA SER A 19 -13.46 17.21 7.07
C SER A 19 -13.21 15.98 6.17
N VAL A 20 -12.17 15.19 6.48
CA VAL A 20 -11.87 13.93 5.78
C VAL A 20 -12.92 12.87 6.10
N THR A 21 -13.35 12.75 7.36
CA THR A 21 -14.44 11.82 7.74
C THR A 21 -15.78 12.21 7.12
N GLU A 22 -16.12 13.51 7.07
CA GLU A 22 -17.35 13.99 6.44
C GLU A 22 -17.34 13.80 4.91
N ASN A 23 -16.19 13.96 4.25
CA ASN A 23 -16.07 13.73 2.81
C ASN A 23 -16.12 12.24 2.45
N CYS A 24 -15.58 11.38 3.31
CA CYS A 24 -15.73 9.92 3.18
C CYS A 24 -17.19 9.49 3.31
N GLN A 25 -17.92 10.05 4.27
CA GLN A 25 -19.36 9.79 4.46
C GLN A 25 -20.24 10.45 3.38
N ARG A 26 -19.87 11.62 2.86
CA ARG A 26 -20.62 12.30 1.78
C ARG A 26 -20.46 11.64 0.41
N SER A 27 -19.35 10.97 0.12
CA SER A 27 -19.24 10.20 -1.13
C SER A 27 -20.20 9.01 -1.16
N GLU A 28 -20.56 8.45 0.01
CA GLU A 28 -21.53 7.35 0.14
C GLU A 28 -22.99 7.83 -0.05
N ALA A 29 -23.32 9.08 0.31
CA ALA A 29 -24.69 9.58 0.25
C ALA A 29 -25.12 10.16 -1.12
N HIS A 30 -24.18 10.54 -1.99
CA HIS A 30 -24.47 11.24 -3.26
C HIS A 30 -24.57 10.34 -4.50
N HIS A 31 -24.52 9.01 -4.38
CA HIS A 31 -24.58 8.10 -5.54
C HIS A 31 -25.87 7.26 -5.67
N ALA A 32 -26.84 7.47 -4.78
CA ALA A 32 -28.13 6.79 -4.84
C ALA A 32 -29.21 7.55 -5.65
N VAL A 33 -28.89 8.20 -6.77
CA VAL A 33 -29.87 8.69 -7.76
C VAL A 33 -29.21 8.82 -9.14
N ASP A 34 -29.22 7.78 -9.98
CA ASP A 34 -29.70 7.88 -11.38
C ASP A 34 -29.63 6.54 -12.14
N ARG A 35 -30.84 6.04 -12.44
CA ARG A 35 -31.32 5.35 -13.65
C ARG A 35 -30.94 3.90 -13.97
N ASP A 36 -32.00 3.09 -13.90
CA ASP A 36 -32.34 1.98 -14.78
C ASP A 36 -32.42 2.35 -16.29
N ILE A 37 -32.35 1.29 -17.11
CA ILE A 37 -32.75 1.15 -18.52
C ILE A 37 -31.62 1.38 -19.56
N GLU A 38 -30.96 0.30 -20.01
CA GLU A 38 -31.27 -0.33 -21.31
C GLU A 38 -30.54 -1.68 -21.46
N ASP A 39 -31.33 -2.77 -21.47
CA ASP A 39 -30.90 -4.15 -21.66
C ASP A 39 -31.15 -4.58 -23.12
N ARG A 40 -30.36 -5.55 -23.59
CA ARG A 40 -30.47 -6.33 -24.85
C ARG A 40 -30.20 -5.61 -26.18
N LYS A 41 -28.95 -5.77 -26.66
CA LYS A 41 -28.58 -6.22 -28.02
C LYS A 41 -27.06 -6.11 -28.20
N ASP A 42 -26.26 -7.10 -27.77
CA ASP A 42 -24.99 -7.40 -28.47
C ASP A 42 -24.32 -8.74 -28.12
N GLU A 43 -25.11 -9.78 -27.82
CA GLU A 43 -24.54 -11.08 -27.43
C GLU A 43 -24.18 -11.98 -28.64
N THR A 44 -24.59 -11.59 -29.84
CA THR A 44 -24.31 -12.35 -31.08
C THR A 44 -23.03 -11.86 -31.81
N SER A 45 -22.55 -10.65 -31.53
CA SER A 45 -21.35 -10.07 -32.18
C SER A 45 -20.04 -10.46 -31.48
N ARG A 46 -20.09 -10.81 -30.18
CA ARG A 46 -18.89 -11.16 -29.39
C ARG A 46 -18.38 -12.58 -29.61
N MET A 47 -19.24 -13.50 -30.09
CA MET A 47 -18.90 -14.91 -30.27
C MET A 47 -18.09 -15.19 -31.56
N MET A 48 -18.11 -14.28 -32.54
CA MET A 48 -17.28 -14.40 -33.75
C MET A 48 -15.89 -13.75 -33.63
N LEU A 49 -15.70 -12.78 -32.71
CA LEU A 49 -14.39 -12.14 -32.52
C LEU A 49 -13.42 -13.00 -31.69
N THR A 50 -13.95 -13.85 -30.80
CA THR A 50 -13.14 -14.70 -29.91
C THR A 50 -12.54 -15.91 -30.62
N THR A 51 -13.12 -16.37 -31.74
CA THR A 51 -12.61 -17.53 -32.50
C THR A 51 -11.46 -17.17 -33.44
N MET A 52 -11.30 -15.90 -33.84
CA MET A 52 -10.23 -15.50 -34.77
C MET A 52 -8.90 -15.15 -34.08
N LEU A 53 -8.92 -14.68 -32.83
CA LEU A 53 -7.70 -14.33 -32.08
C LEU A 53 -7.01 -15.52 -31.40
N HIS A 54 -7.68 -16.66 -31.28
CA HIS A 54 -7.11 -17.84 -30.62
C HIS A 54 -6.13 -18.63 -31.50
N SER A 55 -6.18 -18.47 -32.84
CA SER A 55 -5.30 -19.20 -33.77
C SER A 55 -3.92 -18.57 -33.99
N GLN A 56 -3.75 -17.29 -33.67
CA GLN A 56 -2.46 -16.60 -33.83
C GLN A 56 -1.60 -16.58 -32.55
N LEU A 57 -2.21 -16.68 -31.36
CA LEU A 57 -1.48 -16.73 -30.09
C LEU A 57 -0.74 -18.07 -29.85
N LEU A 58 -1.25 -19.18 -30.39
CA LEU A 58 -0.64 -20.50 -30.22
C LEU A 58 0.64 -20.72 -31.03
N LYS A 59 0.95 -19.84 -31.98
CA LYS A 59 2.26 -19.83 -32.68
C LYS A 59 3.33 -19.06 -31.91
N PHE A 60 2.95 -18.17 -31.00
CA PHE A 60 3.88 -17.37 -30.21
C PHE A 60 4.33 -18.08 -28.92
N ILE A 61 3.49 -18.96 -28.36
CA ILE A 61 3.79 -19.64 -27.09
C ILE A 61 4.68 -20.88 -27.25
N ARG A 62 4.92 -21.36 -28.48
CA ARG A 62 5.63 -22.63 -28.71
C ARG A 62 7.15 -22.51 -28.90
N SER A 63 7.74 -21.31 -28.94
CA SER A 63 9.20 -21.15 -29.13
C SER A 63 10.03 -20.83 -27.88
N ASP A 64 9.43 -20.53 -26.72
CA ASP A 64 10.21 -20.09 -25.55
C ASP A 64 10.20 -21.03 -24.34
N VAL A 65 9.41 -22.10 -24.36
CA VAL A 65 9.33 -23.02 -23.20
C VAL A 65 10.54 -23.97 -23.09
N SER A 66 11.37 -24.06 -24.14
CA SER A 66 12.53 -24.95 -24.13
C SER A 66 13.82 -24.35 -23.54
N LYS A 67 13.80 -23.08 -23.09
CA LYS A 67 14.97 -22.40 -22.49
C LYS A 67 14.83 -22.10 -20.99
N PHE A 68 13.69 -22.42 -20.36
CA PHE A 68 13.42 -22.04 -18.97
C PHE A 68 13.48 -23.20 -17.96
N MET A 69 13.81 -24.41 -18.40
CA MET A 69 14.08 -25.54 -17.52
C MET A 69 15.57 -25.87 -17.53
N TYR A 70 16.35 -25.14 -16.74
CA TYR A 70 17.60 -25.56 -16.09
C TYR A 70 18.22 -24.31 -15.48
N PHE A 71 17.84 -23.95 -14.25
CA PHE A 71 18.72 -23.24 -13.30
C PHE A 71 18.11 -23.31 -11.90
N GLY A 72 18.21 -24.51 -11.31
CA GLY A 72 18.23 -24.67 -9.87
C GLY A 72 19.68 -24.64 -9.39
N SER A 73 19.92 -23.91 -8.30
CA SER A 73 21.04 -24.07 -7.36
C SER A 73 22.48 -23.95 -7.89
N SER A 74 23.06 -22.76 -7.82
CA SER A 74 24.48 -22.58 -7.44
C SER A 74 24.83 -21.10 -7.23
N ASN A 75 25.49 -20.81 -6.11
CA ASN A 75 26.22 -19.57 -5.84
C ASN A 75 27.07 -19.16 -7.05
N LEU A 76 26.97 -17.90 -7.50
CA LEU A 76 27.90 -17.32 -8.46
C LEU A 76 28.37 -15.95 -8.00
N HIS A 77 29.52 -16.01 -7.34
CA HIS A 77 30.51 -14.96 -7.26
C HIS A 77 30.95 -14.64 -8.71
N THR A 78 30.72 -13.43 -9.21
CA THR A 78 31.35 -12.97 -10.46
C THR A 78 32.01 -11.61 -10.23
N SER A 79 33.32 -11.68 -10.08
CA SER A 79 34.24 -10.57 -10.23
C SER A 79 34.48 -10.26 -11.72
N SER A 80 34.49 -8.96 -11.99
CA SER A 80 35.40 -8.23 -12.89
C SER A 80 35.16 -8.18 -14.42
N LEU A 81 35.23 -6.92 -14.89
CA LEU A 81 35.58 -6.35 -16.22
C LEU A 81 34.39 -5.92 -17.11
N LEU A 82 34.21 -4.66 -17.56
CA LEU A 82 35.06 -3.45 -17.58
C LEU A 82 34.25 -2.15 -17.87
N ASN A 83 34.81 -1.03 -17.39
CA ASN A 83 34.80 0.34 -17.94
C ASN A 83 33.53 1.20 -17.95
N ILE A 84 33.30 1.91 -16.83
CA ILE A 84 32.90 3.33 -16.87
C ILE A 84 33.94 4.12 -16.07
N LYS A 85 34.79 4.89 -16.77
CA LYS A 85 35.64 5.92 -16.16
C LYS A 85 34.78 7.16 -15.98
N GLY A 86 34.43 7.46 -14.74
CA GLY A 86 33.78 8.71 -14.32
C GLY A 86 33.76 8.79 -12.80
N LEU A 87 34.54 9.70 -12.23
CA LEU A 87 34.84 9.81 -10.81
C LEU A 87 33.59 9.93 -9.90
N SER A 88 33.45 9.00 -8.96
CA SER A 88 33.27 9.35 -7.55
C SER A 88 33.76 8.20 -6.68
N ARG A 89 34.89 8.43 -6.00
CA ARG A 89 35.52 7.51 -5.07
C ARG A 89 34.65 7.44 -3.81
N ARG A 90 33.61 6.61 -3.80
CA ARG A 90 32.88 6.27 -2.57
C ARG A 90 33.79 5.41 -1.70
N ARG A 91 33.99 5.87 -0.47
CA ARG A 91 34.70 5.17 0.60
C ARG A 91 34.17 3.73 0.70
N SER A 92 35.10 2.78 0.78
CA SER A 92 34.82 1.42 1.22
C SER A 92 34.41 1.48 2.68
N ASP A 93 33.11 1.49 2.94
CA ASP A 93 32.58 1.16 4.26
C ASP A 93 32.09 -0.29 4.24
N LYS A 94 32.28 -0.95 5.38
CA LYS A 94 32.12 -2.37 5.69
C LYS A 94 31.01 -3.06 4.89
N SER A 95 31.19 -4.35 4.54
CA SER A 95 30.12 -5.19 4.00
C SER A 95 29.01 -5.37 5.05
N CYS A 96 28.16 -4.35 5.20
CA CYS A 96 26.87 -4.46 5.82
C CYS A 96 25.90 -4.89 4.72
N ASP A 97 25.08 -5.88 5.03
CA ASP A 97 23.98 -6.26 4.16
C ASP A 97 23.14 -5.01 3.81
N PRO A 98 22.61 -4.92 2.58
CA PRO A 98 21.79 -3.79 2.17
C PRO A 98 20.64 -3.55 3.17
N PRO A 99 20.35 -2.29 3.55
CA PRO A 99 19.32 -1.99 4.54
C PRO A 99 17.97 -2.56 4.12
N LYS A 100 17.29 -3.24 5.05
CA LYS A 100 15.93 -3.75 4.85
C LYS A 100 14.90 -2.70 5.25
N ILE A 101 13.83 -2.57 4.49
CA ILE A 101 12.72 -1.63 4.71
C ILE A 101 11.44 -2.44 4.86
N ALA A 102 10.78 -2.33 6.01
CA ALA A 102 9.49 -2.97 6.23
C ALA A 102 8.40 -2.18 5.50
N ILE A 103 7.58 -2.86 4.71
CA ILE A 103 6.43 -2.30 4.00
C ILE A 103 5.16 -3.00 4.48
N ILE A 104 4.24 -2.25 5.07
CA ILE A 104 2.99 -2.81 5.61
C ILE A 104 1.87 -2.61 4.61
N LEU A 105 1.27 -3.72 4.18
CA LEU A 105 0.16 -3.78 3.24
C LEU A 105 -1.14 -4.17 3.96
N SER A 106 -2.26 -3.96 3.28
CA SER A 106 -3.62 -4.05 3.83
C SER A 106 -4.63 -4.70 2.88
N GLY A 107 -4.15 -5.37 1.83
CA GLY A 107 -4.91 -5.92 0.71
C GLY A 107 -4.26 -5.58 -0.64
N CYS A 108 -5.03 -5.61 -1.74
CA CYS A 108 -4.56 -5.32 -3.09
C CYS A 108 -5.63 -4.59 -3.93
N GLY A 109 -5.73 -3.27 -3.74
CA GLY A 109 -6.79 -2.45 -4.33
C GLY A 109 -7.01 -1.23 -3.45
N TYR A 110 -7.16 -0.03 -4.01
CA TYR A 110 -7.20 1.17 -3.18
C TYR A 110 -8.50 1.32 -2.38
N LEU A 111 -9.61 0.67 -2.78
CA LEU A 111 -10.90 0.78 -2.09
C LEU A 111 -11.06 -0.21 -0.94
N ASP A 112 -10.36 -1.34 -0.98
CA ASP A 112 -10.48 -2.42 0.02
C ASP A 112 -9.12 -2.92 0.54
N GLY A 113 -8.02 -2.24 0.19
CA GLY A 113 -6.68 -2.64 0.55
C GLY A 113 -5.65 -1.53 0.35
N SER A 114 -4.42 -1.92 -0.04
CA SER A 114 -3.33 -0.98 -0.32
C SER A 114 -3.44 -0.40 -1.73
N GLU A 115 -3.14 0.90 -1.87
CA GLU A 115 -3.05 1.55 -3.16
C GLU A 115 -1.86 0.97 -3.96
N ILE A 116 -2.18 0.42 -5.13
CA ILE A 116 -1.25 -0.39 -5.93
C ILE A 116 -0.09 0.47 -6.42
N SER A 117 -0.37 1.67 -6.92
CA SER A 117 0.64 2.55 -7.54
C SER A 117 1.66 3.06 -6.52
N GLU A 118 1.21 3.41 -5.32
CA GLU A 118 1.99 3.84 -4.16
C GLU A 118 2.89 2.70 -3.70
N CYS A 119 2.36 1.49 -3.55
CA CYS A 119 3.15 0.31 -3.17
C CYS A 119 4.25 0.01 -4.20
N ILE A 120 3.90 -0.04 -5.49
CA ILE A 120 4.86 -0.34 -6.56
C ILE A 120 5.90 0.77 -6.70
N SER A 121 5.48 2.04 -6.69
CA SER A 121 6.39 3.20 -6.74
C SER A 121 7.36 3.18 -5.56
N THR A 122 6.86 2.96 -4.34
CA THR A 122 7.69 2.83 -3.13
C THR A 122 8.74 1.73 -3.30
N THR A 123 8.31 0.55 -3.77
CA THR A 123 9.18 -0.61 -3.97
C THR A 123 10.29 -0.34 -4.98
N ILE A 124 9.95 0.31 -6.10
CA ILE A 124 10.92 0.72 -7.14
C ILE A 124 11.96 1.66 -6.54
N HIS A 125 11.53 2.72 -5.85
CA HIS A 125 12.44 3.72 -5.29
C HIS A 125 13.35 3.15 -4.18
N ILE A 126 12.84 2.24 -3.34
CA ILE A 126 13.67 1.52 -2.35
C ILE A 126 14.77 0.72 -3.07
N SER A 127 14.37 -0.04 -4.09
CA SER A 127 15.28 -0.93 -4.84
C SER A 127 16.34 -0.13 -5.60
N GLU A 128 15.98 0.98 -6.23
CA GLU A 128 16.92 1.89 -6.91
C GLU A 128 17.97 2.50 -5.97
N LYS A 129 17.68 2.57 -4.67
CA LYS A 129 18.62 3.03 -3.65
C LYS A 129 19.48 1.90 -3.06
N GLY A 130 19.36 0.67 -3.58
CA GLY A 130 20.11 -0.48 -3.09
C GLY A 130 19.64 -1.00 -1.73
N MET A 131 18.40 -0.71 -1.35
CA MET A 131 17.76 -1.22 -0.13
C MET A 131 16.82 -2.38 -0.49
N ILE A 132 16.50 -3.23 0.48
CA ILE A 132 15.62 -4.40 0.29
C ILE A 132 14.22 -4.10 0.85
N PRO A 133 13.17 -4.06 0.02
CA PRO A 133 11.80 -4.03 0.51
C PRO A 133 11.40 -5.41 1.05
N VAL A 134 10.79 -5.45 2.24
CA VAL A 134 10.24 -6.66 2.86
C VAL A 134 8.79 -6.38 3.24
N PHE A 135 7.88 -7.21 2.75
CA PHE A 135 6.45 -6.95 2.83
C PHE A 135 5.82 -7.72 3.99
N PHE A 136 4.88 -7.05 4.65
CA PHE A 136 4.08 -7.60 5.73
C PHE A 136 2.62 -7.21 5.56
N ALA A 137 1.70 -8.04 6.04
CA ALA A 137 0.28 -7.72 6.12
C ALA A 137 -0.37 -8.50 7.26
N PRO A 138 -1.45 -7.98 7.88
CA PRO A 138 -2.17 -8.74 8.89
C PRO A 138 -2.83 -9.96 8.25
N ASP A 139 -2.75 -11.11 8.91
CA ASP A 139 -3.57 -12.27 8.58
C ASP A 139 -4.98 -12.06 9.15
N ALA A 140 -5.74 -11.22 8.46
CA ALA A 140 -7.06 -10.78 8.88
C ALA A 140 -7.96 -10.60 7.66
N ASP A 141 -9.26 -10.72 7.87
CA ASP A 141 -10.23 -10.48 6.82
C ASP A 141 -10.32 -8.99 6.46
N ILE A 142 -10.52 -8.74 5.17
CA ILE A 142 -10.85 -7.41 4.66
C ILE A 142 -12.31 -7.12 5.01
N CYS A 143 -12.57 -5.96 5.64
CA CYS A 143 -13.89 -5.62 6.16
C CYS A 143 -14.99 -5.59 5.10
N GLU A 144 -14.70 -5.03 3.94
CA GLU A 144 -15.63 -4.90 2.83
C GLU A 144 -14.86 -5.08 1.52
N VAL A 145 -15.23 -6.12 0.75
CA VAL A 145 -14.63 -6.38 -0.56
C VAL A 145 -15.34 -5.51 -1.59
N ILE A 146 -14.58 -4.75 -2.36
CA ILE A 146 -15.14 -3.77 -3.30
C ILE A 146 -14.85 -4.18 -4.73
N ASP A 147 -15.89 -4.20 -5.56
CA ASP A 147 -15.68 -4.22 -7.01
C ASP A 147 -15.16 -2.85 -7.43
N HIS A 148 -13.89 -2.79 -7.82
CA HIS A 148 -13.24 -1.55 -8.19
C HIS A 148 -13.75 -0.94 -9.51
N TYR A 149 -14.48 -1.71 -10.33
CA TYR A 149 -15.10 -1.20 -11.54
C TYR A 149 -16.39 -0.43 -11.23
N THR A 150 -17.29 -1.05 -10.47
CA THR A 150 -18.56 -0.43 -10.06
C THR A 150 -18.40 0.53 -8.89
N LYS A 151 -17.35 0.34 -8.08
CA LYS A 151 -17.06 1.01 -6.80
C LYS A 151 -18.06 0.67 -5.69
N GLU A 152 -18.79 -0.43 -5.84
CA GLU A 152 -19.78 -0.90 -4.89
C GLU A 152 -19.28 -2.16 -4.16
N PRO A 153 -19.84 -2.47 -2.98
CA PRO A 153 -19.57 -3.72 -2.30
C PRO A 153 -19.89 -4.93 -3.18
N ASP A 154 -18.91 -5.83 -3.36
CA ASP A 154 -19.09 -7.06 -4.11
C ASP A 154 -19.73 -8.14 -3.23
N ASN A 155 -21.07 -8.07 -3.14
CA ASN A 155 -21.87 -9.04 -2.39
C ASN A 155 -21.87 -10.45 -3.00
N SER A 156 -21.29 -10.64 -4.19
CA SER A 156 -21.20 -11.94 -4.86
C SER A 156 -19.91 -12.70 -4.52
N CYS A 157 -18.90 -12.01 -3.99
CA CYS A 157 -17.60 -12.58 -3.64
C CYS A 157 -17.58 -13.10 -2.20
N SER A 158 -16.84 -14.19 -1.97
CA SER A 158 -16.50 -14.61 -0.62
C SER A 158 -15.56 -13.60 0.05
N GLN A 159 -15.58 -13.58 1.38
CA GLN A 159 -14.64 -12.80 2.18
C GLN A 159 -13.19 -13.03 1.73
N ARG A 160 -12.39 -11.96 1.69
CA ARG A 160 -10.99 -11.99 1.31
C ARG A 160 -10.11 -11.68 2.50
N ASN A 161 -8.90 -12.22 2.48
CA ASN A 161 -7.91 -12.02 3.54
C ASN A 161 -6.83 -11.03 3.08
N ALA A 162 -6.46 -10.08 3.96
CA ALA A 162 -5.53 -9.01 3.65
C ALA A 162 -4.12 -9.53 3.31
N LEU A 163 -3.58 -10.49 4.07
CA LEU A 163 -2.28 -11.11 3.80
C LEU A 163 -2.28 -11.84 2.45
N VAL A 164 -3.32 -12.64 2.18
CA VAL A 164 -3.47 -13.38 0.91
C VAL A 164 -3.54 -12.43 -0.28
N GLU A 165 -4.35 -11.38 -0.20
CA GLU A 165 -4.49 -10.43 -1.31
C GLU A 165 -3.24 -9.56 -1.47
N SER A 166 -2.59 -9.14 -0.38
CA SER A 166 -1.31 -8.41 -0.43
C SER A 166 -0.16 -9.23 -1.02
N ALA A 167 -0.21 -10.56 -0.96
CA ALA A 167 0.76 -11.42 -1.64
C ALA A 167 0.80 -11.18 -3.16
N ARG A 168 -0.29 -10.67 -3.77
CA ARG A 168 -0.33 -10.26 -5.18
C ARG A 168 0.66 -9.13 -5.46
N LEU A 169 0.71 -8.11 -4.59
CA LEU A 169 1.64 -6.98 -4.70
C LEU A 169 3.08 -7.41 -4.42
N ALA A 170 3.27 -8.24 -3.39
CA ALA A 170 4.58 -8.71 -2.95
C ALA A 170 5.15 -9.88 -3.80
N ARG A 171 4.41 -10.33 -4.82
CA ARG A 171 4.76 -11.50 -5.66
C ARG A 171 5.07 -12.75 -4.83
N SER A 172 4.23 -13.01 -3.83
CA SER A 172 4.35 -14.10 -2.82
C SER A 172 5.44 -13.89 -1.76
N CYS A 173 6.27 -12.85 -1.85
CA CYS A 173 7.33 -12.55 -0.88
C CYS A 173 6.79 -11.67 0.26
N ILE A 174 5.85 -12.19 1.04
CA ILE A 174 5.19 -11.48 2.14
C ILE A 174 5.13 -12.35 3.39
N GLN A 175 5.11 -11.73 4.56
CA GLN A 175 4.99 -12.40 5.86
C GLN A 175 3.82 -11.84 6.68
N PRO A 176 3.29 -12.60 7.65
CA PRO A 176 2.34 -12.07 8.63
C PRO A 176 2.92 -10.86 9.38
N LEU A 177 2.07 -9.85 9.63
CA LEU A 177 2.48 -8.62 10.32
C LEU A 177 3.08 -8.88 11.71
N CYS A 178 2.56 -9.88 12.43
CA CYS A 178 3.05 -10.24 13.76
C CYS A 178 4.50 -10.75 13.78
N ASP A 179 5.06 -11.15 12.62
CA ASP A 179 6.47 -11.55 12.47
C ASP A 179 7.41 -10.36 12.21
N CYS A 180 6.88 -9.14 12.07
CA CYS A 180 7.68 -7.95 11.79
C CYS A 180 8.27 -7.36 13.08
N GLU A 181 9.59 -7.46 13.25
CA GLU A 181 10.31 -6.86 14.37
C GLU A 181 11.11 -5.63 13.92
N ALA A 182 10.87 -4.47 14.55
CA ALA A 182 11.52 -3.20 14.17
C ALA A 182 13.05 -3.28 14.14
N CYS A 183 13.66 -4.04 15.05
CA CYS A 183 15.12 -4.23 15.15
C CYS A 183 15.76 -4.75 13.85
N ASN A 184 15.03 -5.51 13.04
CA ASN A 184 15.50 -6.13 11.79
C ASN A 184 15.47 -5.20 10.57
N PHE A 185 14.92 -3.99 10.71
CA PHE A 185 14.69 -3.05 9.62
C PHE A 185 15.29 -1.68 9.89
N GLY A 186 15.67 -0.98 8.81
CA GLY A 186 16.17 0.39 8.88
C GLY A 186 15.07 1.45 8.84
N ALA A 187 13.90 1.11 8.30
CA ALA A 187 12.75 2.01 8.19
C ALA A 187 11.44 1.24 8.06
N LEU A 188 10.34 1.92 8.35
CA LEU A 188 8.96 1.46 8.15
C LEU A 188 8.30 2.31 7.08
N ILE A 189 7.58 1.69 6.14
CA ILE A 189 6.72 2.39 5.18
C ILE A 189 5.31 1.78 5.20
N ILE A 190 4.30 2.64 5.21
CA ILE A 190 2.89 2.27 5.13
C ILE A 190 2.27 3.01 3.93
N PRO A 191 2.07 2.34 2.79
CA PRO A 191 1.28 2.88 1.68
C PRO A 191 -0.16 3.16 2.11
N GLY A 192 -0.83 4.01 1.35
CA GLY A 192 -2.23 4.34 1.55
C GLY A 192 -3.19 3.32 0.96
N GLY A 193 -4.35 3.81 0.53
CA GLY A 193 -5.53 3.00 0.24
C GLY A 193 -6.45 2.90 1.45
N PHE A 194 -7.73 2.62 1.19
CA PHE A 194 -8.78 2.55 2.20
C PHE A 194 -8.59 1.37 3.16
N GLY A 195 -7.83 0.33 2.77
CA GLY A 195 -7.41 -0.72 3.69
C GLY A 195 -6.61 -0.18 4.88
N ALA A 196 -5.92 0.96 4.77
CA ALA A 196 -5.25 1.58 5.92
C ALA A 196 -6.26 2.02 7.00
N VAL A 197 -7.42 2.53 6.60
CA VAL A 197 -8.45 3.07 7.50
C VAL A 197 -9.61 2.11 7.79
N ARG A 198 -9.62 0.94 7.15
CA ARG A 198 -10.63 -0.12 7.33
C ARG A 198 -10.03 -1.43 7.86
N THR A 199 -8.85 -1.82 7.41
CA THR A 199 -8.19 -3.10 7.75
C THR A 199 -7.12 -2.91 8.83
N LEU A 200 -6.28 -1.88 8.70
CA LEU A 200 -5.21 -1.58 9.68
C LEU A 200 -5.70 -0.73 10.86
N SER A 201 -6.91 -0.18 10.76
CA SER A 201 -7.58 0.59 11.80
C SER A 201 -9.08 0.64 11.54
N ASP A 202 -9.84 1.20 12.47
CA ASP A 202 -11.27 1.49 12.31
C ASP A 202 -11.55 2.98 12.02
N PHE A 203 -10.56 3.72 11.51
CA PHE A 203 -10.64 5.16 11.26
C PHE A 203 -11.79 5.57 10.33
N ALA A 204 -12.10 4.77 9.32
CA ALA A 204 -13.22 5.04 8.42
C ALA A 204 -14.56 5.17 9.17
N THR A 205 -14.71 4.46 10.29
CA THR A 205 -15.95 4.46 11.09
C THR A 205 -15.86 5.36 12.33
N LYS A 206 -14.68 5.50 12.95
CA LYS A 206 -14.51 6.20 14.23
C LYS A 206 -13.76 7.53 14.16
N GLY A 207 -13.16 7.89 13.01
CA GLY A 207 -12.43 9.14 12.85
C GLY A 207 -11.31 9.32 13.89
N CYS A 208 -11.30 10.46 14.60
CA CYS A 208 -10.30 10.76 15.63
C CYS A 208 -10.25 9.72 16.76
N ASP A 209 -11.39 9.07 17.07
CA ASP A 209 -11.50 8.09 18.15
C ASP A 209 -11.12 6.67 17.71
N CYS A 210 -10.49 6.54 16.55
CA CYS A 210 -10.10 5.25 16.00
C CYS A 210 -9.08 4.51 16.86
N THR A 211 -8.92 3.24 16.54
CA THR A 211 -7.88 2.35 17.04
C THR A 211 -7.14 1.77 15.84
N VAL A 212 -5.82 1.66 15.97
CA VAL A 212 -4.96 0.95 15.03
C VAL A 212 -4.85 -0.50 15.52
N ILE A 213 -4.72 -1.47 14.63
CA ILE A 213 -4.60 -2.87 15.05
C ILE A 213 -3.37 -3.06 15.96
N PRO A 214 -3.44 -3.93 16.99
CA PRO A 214 -2.40 -3.98 18.04
C PRO A 214 -0.98 -4.22 17.51
N ASP A 215 -0.81 -5.13 16.55
CA ASP A 215 0.51 -5.45 15.99
C ASP A 215 1.12 -4.24 15.27
N LEU A 216 0.31 -3.47 14.52
CA LEU A 216 0.79 -2.28 13.82
C LEU A 216 1.05 -1.12 14.79
N GLU A 217 0.19 -0.93 15.79
CA GLU A 217 0.38 0.08 16.83
C GLU A 217 1.73 -0.14 17.54
N LYS A 218 1.97 -1.37 18.00
CA LYS A 218 3.22 -1.76 18.63
C LYS A 218 4.40 -1.53 17.68
N LEU A 219 4.29 -1.94 16.43
CA LEU A 219 5.37 -1.78 15.45
C LEU A 219 5.73 -0.30 15.23
N ILE A 220 4.73 0.58 15.07
CA ILE A 220 4.95 2.03 14.93
C ILE A 220 5.66 2.59 16.17
N GLN A 221 5.24 2.18 17.37
CA GLN A 221 5.88 2.57 18.62
C GLN A 221 7.35 2.09 18.67
N ASP A 222 7.62 0.84 18.31
CA ASP A 222 8.96 0.26 18.32
C ASP A 222 9.92 1.02 17.36
N PHE A 223 9.48 1.29 16.12
CA PHE A 223 10.27 2.10 15.18
C PHE A 223 10.55 3.51 15.71
N SER A 224 9.57 4.14 16.35
CA SER A 224 9.72 5.46 16.97
C SER A 224 10.69 5.44 18.15
N CYS A 225 10.58 4.45 19.04
CA CYS A 225 11.47 4.25 20.18
C CYS A 225 12.93 4.02 19.74
N GLU A 226 13.13 3.26 18.66
CA GLU A 226 14.45 3.02 18.06
C GLU A 226 14.96 4.21 17.21
N LYS A 227 14.17 5.30 17.10
CA LYS A 227 14.47 6.49 16.29
C LYS A 227 14.70 6.17 14.80
N LYS A 228 13.99 5.16 14.31
CA LYS A 228 14.01 4.76 12.91
C LYS A 228 12.93 5.52 12.13
N PRO A 229 13.20 5.93 10.88
CA PRO A 229 12.24 6.67 10.08
C PRO A 229 10.98 5.84 9.78
N ILE A 230 9.83 6.51 9.85
CA ILE A 230 8.52 5.99 9.48
C ILE A 230 7.98 6.86 8.35
N GLY A 231 7.70 6.25 7.20
CA GLY A 231 7.08 6.89 6.04
C GLY A 231 5.63 6.44 5.88
N THR A 232 4.72 7.38 5.66
CA THR A 232 3.32 7.09 5.34
C THR A 232 2.93 7.80 4.06
N ILE A 233 2.04 7.20 3.29
CA ILE A 233 1.54 7.77 2.03
C ILE A 233 0.03 7.91 2.10
N CYS A 234 -0.50 8.99 1.51
CA CYS A 234 -1.94 9.26 1.43
C CYS A 234 -2.59 9.21 2.83
N ILE A 235 -3.73 8.54 2.98
CA ILE A 235 -4.49 8.48 4.22
C ILE A 235 -3.76 7.76 5.36
N ALA A 236 -2.74 6.92 5.08
CA ALA A 236 -2.02 6.17 6.10
C ALA A 236 -1.32 7.05 7.15
N GLY A 237 -1.12 8.34 6.86
CA GLY A 237 -0.61 9.32 7.83
C GLY A 237 -1.46 9.43 9.10
N VAL A 238 -2.76 9.15 9.03
CA VAL A 238 -3.64 9.18 10.22
C VAL A 238 -3.27 8.10 11.24
N LEU A 239 -2.72 6.97 10.79
CA LEU A 239 -2.33 5.86 11.67
C LEU A 239 -1.17 6.28 12.58
N VAL A 240 -0.15 6.90 12.00
CA VAL A 240 1.02 7.39 12.76
C VAL A 240 0.64 8.55 13.67
N ALA A 241 -0.24 9.46 13.21
CA ALA A 241 -0.75 10.55 14.04
C ALA A 241 -1.60 10.04 15.21
N ARG A 242 -2.30 8.92 15.03
CA ARG A 242 -3.10 8.29 16.09
C ARG A 242 -2.24 7.62 17.16
N VAL A 243 -1.12 7.01 16.75
CA VAL A 243 -0.25 6.21 17.62
C VAL A 243 0.82 7.06 18.32
N LEU A 244 1.37 8.08 17.66
CA LEU A 244 2.49 8.87 18.17
C LEU A 244 2.05 10.31 18.50
N GLU A 245 2.44 10.78 19.69
CA GLU A 245 2.18 12.16 20.09
C GLU A 245 3.18 13.16 19.48
N GLY A 246 2.70 14.33 19.09
CA GLY A 246 3.54 15.46 18.67
C GLY A 246 4.18 15.30 17.28
N VAL A 247 3.79 14.28 16.50
CA VAL A 247 4.23 14.12 15.12
C VAL A 247 3.52 15.11 14.19
N LYS A 248 4.20 15.48 13.10
CA LYS A 248 3.63 16.28 12.03
C LYS A 248 3.43 15.40 10.81
N VAL A 249 2.19 15.26 10.37
CA VAL A 249 1.82 14.53 9.16
C VAL A 249 1.21 15.49 8.13
N THR A 250 1.08 15.05 6.88
CA THR A 250 0.35 15.75 5.83
C THR A 250 -0.53 14.74 5.10
N LEU A 251 -1.77 15.12 4.81
CA LEU A 251 -2.68 14.36 3.96
C LEU A 251 -2.85 15.03 2.58
N GLY A 252 -2.02 16.03 2.29
CA GLY A 252 -2.13 16.88 1.11
C GLY A 252 -2.69 18.26 1.46
N LYS A 253 -3.39 18.87 0.51
CA LYS A 253 -4.12 20.13 0.72
C LYS A 253 -5.61 19.82 0.75
N ASP A 254 -6.35 20.39 1.68
CA ASP A 254 -7.80 20.34 1.64
C ASP A 254 -8.29 21.06 0.39
N CYS A 255 -8.92 20.31 -0.51
CA CYS A 255 -9.75 20.87 -1.55
C CYS A 255 -10.98 21.45 -0.85
N LYS A 256 -10.99 22.74 -0.55
CA LYS A 256 -12.24 23.46 -0.26
C LYS A 256 -13.10 23.42 -1.53
N TYR A 257 -13.85 22.36 -1.73
CA TYR A 257 -15.04 22.44 -2.58
C TYR A 257 -16.04 23.29 -1.80
N ASN A 258 -16.15 24.56 -2.18
CA ASN A 258 -17.28 25.38 -1.79
C ASN A 258 -18.54 24.71 -2.36
N CYS A 259 -19.25 23.94 -1.54
CA CYS A 259 -20.64 23.62 -1.79
C CYS A 259 -21.44 24.90 -1.54
N ASN A 260 -21.75 25.62 -2.63
CA ASN A 260 -22.90 26.51 -2.66
C ASN A 260 -24.18 25.67 -2.78
#